data_AF-A0A8H2ZRK3-F1
#
_entry.id   AF-A0A8H2ZRK3-F1
#
_cell.length_a   1.000
_cell.length_b   1.000
_cell.length_c   1.000
_cell.angle_alpha   90.00
_cell.angle_beta   90.00
_cell.angle_gamma   90.00
#
_symmetry.space_group_name_H-M   'P 1'
#
loop_
_entity.id
_entity.type
_entity.pdbx_description
1 polymer ?
#
loop_
_entity_poly.entity_id
_entity_poly.type
_entity_poly.pdbx_seq_one_letter_code
_entity_poly.pdbx_strand_id
1 'polypeptide(L)'
;MGSSIKQESSIKQDPAQSAAPAGKFFDWQRTSRLTFSREMVTMTVGVDKDAQEFLVHEELITHLQARLFIDVRMSRVGDGPLKGYFGVYQQLQPEVFIGLLHFAYHGKLFRETSLDTLWHLYIYAENYRLVDFQDILMNRIVSTYKNSRPSIFPNSRHMQLGYNRTGENSAARRFLTKCYAHLLNRNTKSPARPVCYNEILADAAKNADGLLLDTLNLMKWKGTTYNAEWDPRDASPCLYHHHALGTKCPNFQESA
;
A
#
# COMPACT_ATOMS: atom_id res chain seq x y z
N MET A 1 -12.97 -75.09 34.82
CA MET A 1 -11.52 -75.11 34.57
C MET A 1 -11.27 -74.54 33.18
N GLY A 2 -10.40 -73.53 33.08
CA GLY A 2 -9.95 -72.97 31.79
C GLY A 2 -9.96 -71.44 31.73
N SER A 3 -8.82 -70.83 32.10
CA SER A 3 -8.19 -69.53 31.74
C SER A 3 -9.08 -68.30 31.49
N SER A 4 -9.01 -67.21 32.25
CA SER A 4 -7.89 -66.26 32.49
C SER A 4 -7.42 -65.52 31.24
N ILE A 5 -7.63 -64.19 31.19
CA ILE A 5 -6.59 -63.13 31.19
C ILE A 5 -7.21 -61.72 31.02
N LYS A 6 -6.94 -60.89 32.05
CA LYS A 6 -6.56 -59.46 32.14
C LYS A 6 -7.32 -58.32 31.41
N GLN A 7 -7.79 -57.39 32.26
CA GLN A 7 -7.55 -55.93 32.31
C GLN A 7 -7.03 -55.23 31.04
N GLU A 8 -7.67 -54.12 30.65
CA GLU A 8 -7.09 -52.77 30.84
C GLU A 8 -8.10 -51.65 30.57
N SER A 9 -7.99 -50.61 31.39
CA SER A 9 -8.66 -49.30 31.34
C SER A 9 -8.19 -48.46 30.15
N SER A 10 -9.08 -47.69 29.53
CA SER A 10 -8.71 -46.57 28.65
C SER A 10 -9.80 -45.49 28.71
N ILE A 11 -9.59 -44.42 29.48
CA ILE A 11 -9.10 -43.10 29.03
C ILE A 11 -10.19 -42.29 28.31
N LYS A 12 -10.54 -41.17 28.96
CA LYS A 12 -11.30 -40.03 28.40
C LYS A 12 -10.75 -39.64 27.04
N GLN A 13 -11.63 -39.41 26.07
CA GLN A 13 -11.28 -38.61 24.89
C GLN A 13 -12.20 -37.39 24.83
N ASP A 14 -11.58 -36.23 25.06
CA ASP A 14 -12.11 -34.93 24.70
C ASP A 14 -12.47 -34.88 23.20
N PRO A 15 -13.59 -34.25 22.81
CA PRO A 15 -13.86 -34.01 21.41
C PRO A 15 -12.83 -33.01 20.86
N ALA A 16 -11.89 -33.56 20.11
CA ALA A 16 -11.13 -32.96 19.02
C ALA A 16 -11.00 -31.43 19.05
N GLN A 17 -9.86 -30.97 19.56
CA GLN A 17 -9.23 -29.75 19.07
C GLN A 17 -9.10 -29.86 17.54
N SER A 18 -9.96 -29.15 16.79
CA SER A 18 -9.72 -28.92 15.37
C SER A 18 -8.36 -28.22 15.27
N ALA A 19 -7.44 -28.79 14.51
CA ALA A 19 -6.10 -28.25 14.30
C ALA A 19 -6.15 -26.72 14.11
N ALA A 20 -5.48 -25.98 14.99
CA ALA A 20 -5.39 -24.54 14.91
C ALA A 20 -4.89 -24.17 13.50
N PRO A 21 -5.53 -23.22 12.80
CA PRO A 21 -5.09 -22.90 11.46
C PRO A 21 -3.70 -22.24 11.53
N ALA A 22 -2.74 -22.82 10.83
CA ALA A 22 -1.38 -22.29 10.72
C ALA A 22 -1.46 -20.96 9.95
N GLY A 23 -1.22 -19.85 10.64
CA GLY A 23 -1.26 -18.52 10.06
C GLY A 23 -1.20 -17.43 11.11
N LYS A 24 -0.60 -16.30 10.77
CA LYS A 24 -0.51 -15.15 11.66
C LYS A 24 -1.89 -14.50 11.80
N PHE A 25 -2.37 -14.42 13.04
CA PHE A 25 -3.51 -13.60 13.43
C PHE A 25 -3.04 -12.51 14.38
N PHE A 26 -3.42 -11.27 14.12
CA PHE A 26 -2.99 -10.13 14.88
C PHE A 26 -4.05 -9.68 15.89
N ASP A 27 -3.62 -9.27 17.08
CA ASP A 27 -4.55 -8.81 18.13
C ASP A 27 -5.40 -7.62 17.69
N TRP A 28 -4.87 -6.74 16.84
CA TRP A 28 -5.62 -5.62 16.30
C TRP A 28 -6.75 -6.04 15.35
N GLN A 29 -6.78 -7.28 14.83
CA GLN A 29 -7.94 -7.77 14.07
C GLN A 29 -9.15 -7.93 14.98
N ARG A 30 -8.94 -8.26 16.26
CA ARG A 30 -10.02 -8.40 17.27
C ARG A 30 -10.63 -7.07 17.67
N THR A 31 -9.91 -5.96 17.48
CA THR A 31 -10.36 -4.61 17.86
C THR A 31 -11.03 -3.86 16.70
N SER A 32 -11.28 -4.55 15.59
CA SER A 32 -12.05 -3.99 14.48
C SER A 32 -13.46 -3.62 14.93
N ARG A 33 -14.02 -2.58 14.32
CA ARG A 33 -15.42 -2.18 14.50
C ARG A 33 -16.38 -2.97 13.61
N LEU A 34 -15.85 -3.73 12.66
CA LEU A 34 -16.63 -4.60 11.79
C LEU A 34 -17.08 -5.82 12.59
N THR A 35 -18.30 -6.28 12.32
CA THR A 35 -18.81 -7.55 12.85
C THR A 35 -18.52 -8.63 11.82
N PHE A 36 -17.90 -9.73 12.24
CA PHE A 36 -17.55 -10.84 11.37
C PHE A 36 -18.20 -12.13 11.83
N SER A 37 -18.47 -13.04 10.89
CA SER A 37 -18.66 -14.45 11.20
C SER A 37 -17.41 -15.05 11.86
N ARG A 38 -17.53 -16.27 12.42
CA ARG A 38 -16.38 -17.00 12.99
C ARG A 38 -15.50 -17.66 11.93
N GLU A 39 -15.86 -17.56 10.66
CA GLU A 39 -15.20 -18.26 9.57
C GLU A 39 -13.90 -17.55 9.18
N MET A 40 -12.81 -18.31 9.19
CA MET A 40 -11.47 -17.84 8.92
C MET A 40 -10.89 -18.58 7.72
N VAL A 41 -10.13 -17.84 6.91
CA VAL A 41 -9.40 -18.33 5.75
C VAL A 41 -7.91 -18.19 6.02
N THR A 42 -7.14 -19.22 5.70
CA THR A 42 -5.68 -19.10 5.64
C THR A 42 -5.29 -18.47 4.31
N MET A 43 -4.72 -17.26 4.40
CA MET A 43 -4.21 -16.48 3.27
C MET A 43 -2.70 -16.66 3.17
N THR A 44 -2.19 -17.26 2.10
CA THR A 44 -0.76 -17.28 1.83
C THR A 44 -0.37 -16.12 0.92
N VAL A 45 0.63 -15.35 1.34
CA VAL A 45 1.05 -14.11 0.66
C VAL A 45 2.58 -14.06 0.56
N GLY A 46 3.10 -13.71 -0.62
CA GLY A 46 4.53 -13.72 -0.95
C GLY A 46 4.92 -14.90 -1.86
N VAL A 47 6.22 -15.10 -2.06
CA VAL A 47 6.77 -16.15 -2.93
C VAL A 47 7.80 -17.01 -2.24
N ASP A 48 7.83 -18.28 -2.63
CA ASP A 48 8.85 -19.25 -2.25
C ASP A 48 9.12 -19.21 -0.74
N LYS A 49 10.36 -18.91 -0.37
CA LYS A 49 10.83 -18.84 1.02
C LYS A 49 10.32 -17.62 1.81
N ASP A 50 9.83 -16.60 1.13
CA ASP A 50 9.34 -15.35 1.74
C ASP A 50 7.81 -15.35 1.88
N ALA A 51 7.13 -16.42 1.43
CA ALA A 51 5.70 -16.59 1.60
C ALA A 51 5.32 -16.75 3.08
N GLN A 52 4.26 -16.06 3.49
CA GLN A 52 3.75 -16.09 4.85
C GLN A 52 2.25 -16.39 4.84
N GLU A 53 1.80 -17.15 5.84
CA GLU A 53 0.39 -17.47 6.04
C GLU A 53 -0.23 -16.52 7.07
N PHE A 54 -1.45 -16.08 6.79
CA PHE A 54 -2.23 -15.15 7.60
C PHE A 54 -3.63 -15.69 7.82
N LEU A 55 -4.22 -15.42 8.98
CA LEU A 55 -5.61 -15.74 9.25
C LEU A 55 -6.48 -14.50 9.05
N VAL A 56 -7.45 -14.61 8.14
CA VAL A 56 -8.34 -13.50 7.79
C VAL A 56 -9.77 -13.98 7.82
N HIS A 57 -10.70 -13.17 8.35
CA HIS A 57 -12.12 -13.49 8.30
C HIS A 57 -12.58 -13.61 6.84
N GLU A 58 -13.27 -14.69 6.51
CA GLU A 58 -13.74 -14.95 5.14
C GLU A 58 -14.57 -13.77 4.63
N GLU A 59 -15.51 -13.33 5.46
CA GLU A 59 -16.45 -12.24 5.17
C GLU A 59 -15.76 -10.91 4.87
N LEU A 60 -14.56 -10.66 5.42
CA LEU A 60 -13.79 -9.46 5.07
C LEU A 60 -13.42 -9.46 3.58
N ILE A 61 -13.00 -10.63 3.08
CA ILE A 61 -12.50 -10.81 1.73
C ILE A 61 -13.63 -10.99 0.73
N THR A 62 -14.73 -11.64 1.12
CA THR A 62 -15.82 -11.98 0.20
C THR A 62 -16.96 -10.97 0.17
N HIS A 63 -17.18 -10.22 1.27
CA HIS A 63 -18.36 -9.36 1.41
C HIS A 63 -18.02 -7.93 1.82
N LEU A 64 -17.36 -7.73 2.96
CA LEU A 64 -17.23 -6.40 3.58
C LEU A 64 -16.23 -5.50 2.83
N GLN A 65 -15.13 -6.07 2.36
CA GLN A 65 -14.05 -5.33 1.68
C GLN A 65 -13.62 -6.02 0.39
N ALA A 66 -14.52 -6.73 -0.29
CA ALA A 66 -14.21 -7.55 -1.46
C ALA A 66 -13.42 -6.81 -2.56
N ARG A 67 -13.70 -5.51 -2.75
CA ARG A 67 -12.96 -4.67 -3.70
C ARG A 67 -11.45 -4.61 -3.41
N LEU A 68 -11.03 -4.65 -2.14
CA LEU A 68 -9.64 -4.59 -1.72
C LEU A 68 -8.90 -5.93 -1.95
N PHE A 69 -9.64 -7.01 -2.21
CA PHE A 69 -9.12 -8.35 -2.34
C PHE A 69 -9.50 -9.00 -3.68
N ILE A 70 -9.76 -8.18 -4.70
CA ILE A 70 -10.21 -8.63 -6.04
C ILE A 70 -9.25 -9.65 -6.68
N ASP A 71 -7.98 -9.61 -6.29
CA ASP A 71 -6.92 -10.45 -6.82
C ASP A 71 -6.63 -11.71 -5.98
N VAL A 72 -7.45 -11.95 -4.96
CA VAL A 72 -7.39 -13.15 -4.14
C VAL A 72 -8.08 -14.29 -4.87
N ARG A 73 -7.33 -15.37 -5.09
CA ARG A 73 -7.85 -16.66 -5.54
C ARG A 73 -8.14 -17.53 -4.33
N MET A 74 -9.41 -17.90 -4.17
CA MET A 74 -9.85 -18.83 -3.14
C MET A 74 -9.95 -20.25 -3.70
N SER A 75 -9.46 -21.22 -2.95
CA SER A 75 -9.62 -22.65 -3.26
C SER A 75 -9.89 -23.45 -2.00
N ARG A 76 -10.70 -24.51 -2.14
CA ARG A 76 -10.85 -25.55 -1.13
C ARG A 76 -10.01 -26.75 -1.54
N VAL A 77 -9.26 -27.31 -0.60
CA VAL A 77 -8.49 -28.54 -0.81
C VAL A 77 -9.27 -29.69 -0.17
N GLY A 78 -10.07 -30.41 -0.95
CA GLY A 78 -10.97 -31.46 -0.46
C GLY A 78 -12.02 -30.91 0.51
N ASP A 79 -12.25 -31.62 1.62
CA ASP A 79 -13.09 -31.17 2.76
C ASP A 79 -12.32 -30.26 3.75
N GLY A 80 -11.12 -29.80 3.36
CA GLY A 80 -10.27 -28.94 4.18
C GLY A 80 -10.74 -27.49 4.27
N PRO A 81 -10.10 -26.68 5.15
CA PRO A 81 -10.43 -25.27 5.31
C PRO A 81 -10.21 -24.49 4.01
N LEU A 82 -11.00 -23.42 3.81
CA LEU A 82 -10.83 -22.51 2.68
C LEU A 82 -9.44 -21.86 2.76
N LYS A 83 -8.71 -21.87 1.64
CA LYS A 83 -7.42 -21.22 1.51
C LYS A 83 -7.48 -20.15 0.43
N GLY A 84 -6.82 -19.03 0.68
CA GLY A 84 -6.72 -17.94 -0.26
C GLY A 84 -5.27 -17.61 -0.59
N TYR A 85 -5.03 -17.20 -1.83
CA TYR A 85 -3.71 -16.85 -2.33
C TYR A 85 -3.83 -15.60 -3.19
N PHE A 86 -2.94 -14.63 -3.02
CA PHE A 86 -2.84 -13.54 -3.99
C PHE A 86 -2.32 -14.08 -5.32
N GLY A 87 -2.91 -13.63 -6.43
CA GLY A 87 -2.57 -14.10 -7.77
C GLY A 87 -1.07 -13.97 -8.10
N VAL A 88 -0.60 -14.86 -8.98
CA VAL A 88 0.80 -14.95 -9.44
C VAL A 88 1.28 -13.65 -10.11
N TYR A 89 0.36 -12.85 -10.67
CA TYR A 89 0.69 -11.68 -11.47
C TYR A 89 0.98 -10.41 -10.66
N GLN A 90 0.58 -10.36 -9.38
CA GLN A 90 0.95 -9.28 -8.48
C GLN A 90 1.10 -9.79 -7.05
N GLN A 91 2.24 -10.44 -6.81
CA GLN A 91 2.59 -10.93 -5.49
C GLN A 91 2.83 -9.76 -4.56
N LEU A 92 1.85 -9.56 -3.69
CA LEU A 92 1.93 -8.58 -2.65
C LEU A 92 2.94 -9.06 -1.60
N GLN A 93 3.87 -8.20 -1.18
CA GLN A 93 4.78 -8.56 -0.09
C GLN A 93 4.01 -8.71 1.22
N PRO A 94 4.40 -9.61 2.13
CA PRO A 94 3.73 -9.80 3.43
C PRO A 94 3.49 -8.50 4.20
N GLU A 95 4.44 -7.56 4.18
CA GLU A 95 4.34 -6.27 4.88
C GLU A 95 3.30 -5.35 4.25
N VAL A 96 3.19 -5.37 2.92
CA VAL A 96 2.14 -4.66 2.18
C VAL A 96 0.78 -5.25 2.51
N PHE A 97 0.71 -6.58 2.71
CA PHE A 97 -0.53 -7.26 3.02
C PHE A 97 -1.02 -6.90 4.42
N ILE A 98 -0.11 -6.83 5.39
CA ILE A 98 -0.44 -6.35 6.73
C ILE A 98 -1.02 -4.93 6.67
N GLY A 99 -0.43 -4.04 5.86
CA GLY A 99 -0.97 -2.69 5.66
C GLY A 99 -2.35 -2.68 4.99
N LEU A 100 -2.59 -3.55 4.01
CA LEU A 100 -3.90 -3.73 3.38
C LEU A 100 -4.93 -4.22 4.39
N LEU A 101 -4.57 -5.18 5.25
CA LEU A 101 -5.44 -5.67 6.31
C LEU A 101 -5.73 -4.60 7.36
N HIS A 102 -4.75 -3.77 7.76
CA HIS A 102 -5.00 -2.64 8.66
C HIS A 102 -6.13 -1.77 8.13
N PHE A 103 -6.03 -1.38 6.85
CA PHE A 103 -7.06 -0.58 6.21
C PHE A 103 -8.39 -1.31 6.10
N ALA A 104 -8.39 -2.58 5.67
CA ALA A 104 -9.60 -3.37 5.50
C ALA A 104 -10.37 -3.56 6.82
N TYR A 105 -9.67 -3.84 7.92
CA TYR A 105 -10.29 -4.04 9.23
C TYR A 105 -10.70 -2.74 9.94
N HIS A 106 -9.97 -1.63 9.74
CA HIS A 106 -10.14 -0.42 10.56
C HIS A 106 -10.57 0.82 9.78
N GLY A 107 -10.61 0.76 8.45
CA GLY A 107 -10.82 1.91 7.57
C GLY A 107 -9.69 2.94 7.63
N LYS A 108 -8.54 2.59 8.23
CA LYS A 108 -7.39 3.48 8.38
C LYS A 108 -6.08 2.70 8.43
N LEU A 109 -5.02 3.32 7.95
CA LEU A 109 -3.65 2.81 8.06
C LEU A 109 -3.07 3.18 9.42
N PHE A 110 -2.22 2.31 9.96
CA PHE A 110 -1.57 2.53 11.24
C PHE A 110 -0.46 3.57 11.09
N ARG A 111 -0.04 4.17 12.21
CA ARG A 111 0.95 5.26 12.16
C ARG A 111 2.33 4.76 11.75
N GLU A 112 2.60 3.52 12.10
CA GLU A 112 3.86 2.81 11.94
C GLU A 112 4.04 2.24 10.53
N THR A 113 3.03 2.32 9.67
CA THR A 113 3.14 1.88 8.27
C THR A 113 4.23 2.66 7.56
N SER A 114 5.25 1.95 7.07
CA SER A 114 6.42 2.56 6.43
C SER A 114 6.07 3.25 5.11
N LEU A 115 6.86 4.25 4.70
CA LEU A 115 6.70 4.90 3.39
C LEU A 115 6.77 3.89 2.24
N ASP A 116 7.67 2.90 2.32
CA ASP A 116 7.77 1.86 1.30
C ASP A 116 6.47 1.06 1.20
N THR A 117 5.90 0.64 2.34
CA THR A 117 4.61 -0.05 2.38
C THR A 117 3.49 0.82 1.80
N LEU A 118 3.45 2.11 2.12
CA LEU A 118 2.45 3.05 1.59
C LEU A 118 2.54 3.18 0.07
N TRP A 119 3.75 3.28 -0.49
CA TRP A 119 3.94 3.34 -1.94
C TRP A 119 3.49 2.07 -2.65
N HIS A 120 3.82 0.89 -2.11
CA HIS A 120 3.37 -0.37 -2.70
C HIS A 120 1.86 -0.56 -2.59
N LEU A 121 1.24 -0.13 -1.49
CA LEU A 121 -0.21 -0.07 -1.36
C LEU A 121 -0.84 0.89 -2.38
N TYR A 122 -0.22 2.03 -2.64
CA TYR A 122 -0.72 2.99 -3.63
C TYR A 122 -0.66 2.38 -5.04
N ILE A 123 0.45 1.75 -5.40
CA ILE A 123 0.60 1.04 -6.67
C ILE A 123 -0.44 -0.08 -6.78
N TYR A 124 -0.66 -0.85 -5.73
CA TYR A 124 -1.73 -1.85 -5.68
C TYR A 124 -3.09 -1.20 -5.96
N ALA A 125 -3.43 -0.14 -5.22
CA ALA A 125 -4.69 0.57 -5.36
C ALA A 125 -4.88 1.18 -6.77
N GLU A 126 -3.81 1.67 -7.41
CA GLU A 126 -3.87 2.19 -8.77
C GLU A 126 -4.12 1.10 -9.80
N ASN A 127 -3.39 -0.02 -9.72
CA ASN A 127 -3.54 -1.14 -10.65
C ASN A 127 -4.95 -1.75 -10.63
N TYR A 128 -5.60 -1.78 -9.47
CA TYR A 128 -6.99 -2.23 -9.32
C TYR A 128 -8.03 -1.12 -9.34
N ARG A 129 -7.64 0.12 -9.68
CA ARG A 129 -8.53 1.29 -9.80
C ARG A 129 -9.36 1.54 -8.51
N LEU A 130 -8.75 1.31 -7.36
CA LEU A 130 -9.32 1.56 -6.03
C LEU A 130 -9.18 3.04 -5.65
N VAL A 131 -9.91 3.90 -6.36
CA VAL A 131 -9.75 5.37 -6.33
C VAL A 131 -9.80 5.95 -4.91
N ASP A 132 -10.81 5.60 -4.11
CA ASP A 132 -10.94 6.10 -2.73
C ASP A 132 -9.71 5.76 -1.87
N PHE A 133 -9.12 4.56 -2.11
CA PHE A 133 -7.95 4.11 -1.38
C PHE A 133 -6.68 4.82 -1.86
N GLN A 134 -6.57 5.10 -3.17
CA GLN A 134 -5.46 5.90 -3.72
C GLN A 134 -5.40 7.29 -3.07
N ASP A 135 -6.53 7.97 -2.92
CA ASP A 135 -6.59 9.30 -2.33
C ASP A 135 -6.19 9.30 -0.84
N ILE A 136 -6.66 8.29 -0.08
CA ILE A 136 -6.27 8.08 1.32
C ILE A 136 -4.76 7.82 1.43
N LEU A 137 -4.22 6.96 0.56
CA LEU A 137 -2.80 6.62 0.54
C LEU A 137 -1.94 7.82 0.15
N MET A 138 -2.36 8.60 -0.85
CA MET A 138 -1.62 9.79 -1.29
C MET A 138 -1.58 10.84 -0.18
N ASN A 139 -2.71 11.09 0.51
CA ASN A 139 -2.72 11.94 1.71
C ASN A 139 -1.73 11.45 2.77
N ARG A 140 -1.72 10.15 3.02
CA ARG A 140 -0.85 9.54 4.01
C ARG A 140 0.62 9.67 3.62
N ILE A 141 0.96 9.45 2.35
CA ILE A 141 2.32 9.55 1.79
C ILE A 141 2.83 10.99 1.93
N VAL A 142 2.08 11.97 1.42
CA VAL A 142 2.44 13.40 1.46
C VAL A 142 2.62 13.86 2.91
N SER A 143 1.66 13.51 3.78
CA SER A 143 1.72 13.83 5.21
C SER A 143 2.93 13.20 5.90
N THR A 144 3.32 11.97 5.53
CA THR A 144 4.48 11.29 6.12
C THR A 144 5.79 11.96 5.72
N TYR A 145 5.95 12.35 4.45
CA TYR A 145 7.10 13.15 4.01
C TYR A 145 7.19 14.50 4.74
N LYS A 146 6.05 15.21 4.84
CA LYS A 146 5.97 16.51 5.48
C LYS A 146 6.30 16.46 6.97
N ASN A 147 5.63 15.56 7.70
CA ASN A 147 5.62 15.54 9.16
C ASN A 147 6.74 14.69 9.78
N SER A 148 7.57 14.04 8.96
CA SER A 148 8.81 13.42 9.44
C SER A 148 9.70 14.46 10.13
N ARG A 149 10.52 14.03 11.08
CA ARG A 149 11.46 14.88 11.81
C ARG A 149 12.89 14.32 11.69
N PRO A 150 13.77 14.91 10.86
CA PRO A 150 13.53 16.06 10.00
C PRO A 150 12.54 15.75 8.86
N SER A 151 11.94 16.81 8.31
CA SER A 151 11.06 16.68 7.15
C SER A 151 11.86 16.17 5.95
N ILE A 152 11.31 15.21 5.20
CA ILE A 152 12.03 14.53 4.11
C ILE A 152 11.26 14.62 2.79
N PHE A 153 12.00 14.52 1.68
CA PHE A 153 11.43 14.41 0.34
C PHE A 153 11.53 12.96 -0.17
N PRO A 154 10.78 12.58 -1.22
CA PRO A 154 10.93 11.29 -1.87
C PRO A 154 12.37 11.12 -2.37
N ASN A 155 12.98 9.98 -2.04
CA ASN A 155 14.32 9.64 -2.51
C ASN A 155 14.27 9.00 -3.91
N SER A 156 15.44 8.71 -4.50
CA SER A 156 15.55 8.09 -5.83
C SER A 156 14.72 6.79 -5.95
N ARG A 157 14.75 5.95 -4.91
CA ARG A 157 13.96 4.70 -4.88
C ARG A 157 12.45 4.97 -4.94
N HIS A 158 11.94 5.95 -4.20
CA HIS A 158 10.51 6.32 -4.25
C HIS A 158 10.13 6.95 -5.59
N MET A 159 10.99 7.77 -6.17
CA MET A 159 10.80 8.34 -7.51
C MET A 159 10.70 7.23 -8.56
N GLN A 160 11.68 6.32 -8.57
CA GLN A 160 11.72 5.16 -9.46
C GLN A 160 10.49 4.27 -9.28
N LEU A 161 10.12 3.97 -8.03
CA LEU A 161 8.98 3.12 -7.71
C LEU A 161 7.67 3.72 -8.25
N GLY A 162 7.42 5.01 -8.00
CA GLY A 162 6.24 5.68 -8.52
C GLY A 162 6.22 5.73 -10.04
N TYR A 163 7.29 6.20 -10.67
CA TYR A 163 7.33 6.32 -12.13
C TYR A 163 7.22 4.96 -12.86
N ASN A 164 7.94 3.94 -12.42
CA ASN A 164 8.01 2.68 -13.16
C ASN A 164 6.80 1.77 -12.91
N ARG A 165 5.94 2.08 -11.93
CA ARG A 165 4.83 1.20 -11.52
C ARG A 165 3.45 1.87 -11.49
N THR A 166 3.35 3.12 -11.91
CA THR A 166 2.08 3.86 -12.01
C THR A 166 1.87 4.38 -13.43
N GLY A 167 0.63 4.73 -13.79
CA GLY A 167 0.29 5.30 -15.09
C GLY A 167 0.82 6.72 -15.27
N GLU A 168 0.97 7.15 -16.53
CA GLU A 168 1.48 8.48 -16.89
C GLU A 168 0.69 9.63 -16.25
N ASN A 169 -0.62 9.46 -16.10
CA ASN A 169 -1.52 10.45 -15.51
C ASN A 169 -1.73 10.28 -13.99
N SER A 170 -0.93 9.44 -13.32
CA SER A 170 -1.09 9.15 -11.90
C SER A 170 -0.83 10.38 -11.02
N ALA A 171 -1.63 10.53 -9.96
CA ALA A 171 -1.38 11.52 -8.91
C ALA A 171 -0.01 11.32 -8.25
N ALA A 172 0.48 10.08 -8.16
CA ALA A 172 1.83 9.77 -7.69
C ALA A 172 2.90 10.44 -8.55
N ARG A 173 2.86 10.24 -9.87
CA ARG A 173 3.83 10.87 -10.78
C ARG A 173 3.78 12.38 -10.64
N ARG A 174 2.58 12.98 -10.64
CA ARG A 174 2.41 14.43 -10.43
C ARG A 174 3.04 14.93 -9.13
N PHE A 175 2.83 14.25 -8.00
CA PHE A 175 3.47 14.60 -6.73
C PHE A 175 4.99 14.51 -6.83
N LEU A 176 5.50 13.40 -7.37
CA LEU A 176 6.94 13.14 -7.52
C LEU A 176 7.61 14.16 -8.46
N THR A 177 7.01 14.51 -9.60
CA THR A 177 7.50 15.55 -10.52
C THR A 177 7.62 16.89 -9.81
N LYS A 178 6.58 17.29 -9.06
CA LYS A 178 6.57 18.57 -8.34
C LYS A 178 7.66 18.57 -7.25
N CYS A 179 7.83 17.47 -6.51
CA CYS A 179 8.91 17.32 -5.53
C CYS A 179 10.30 17.42 -6.18
N TYR A 180 10.50 16.75 -7.30
CA TYR A 180 11.77 16.78 -8.02
C TYR A 180 12.09 18.19 -8.54
N ALA A 181 11.11 18.87 -9.15
CA ALA A 181 11.25 20.25 -9.62
C ALA A 181 11.57 21.22 -8.46
N HIS A 182 10.91 21.06 -7.32
CA HIS A 182 11.18 21.86 -6.12
C HIS A 182 12.62 21.65 -5.62
N LEU A 183 13.06 20.40 -5.51
CA LEU A 183 14.43 20.07 -5.07
C LEU A 183 15.49 20.64 -6.03
N LEU A 184 15.30 20.49 -7.34
CA LEU A 184 16.18 21.07 -8.35
C LEU A 184 16.29 22.58 -8.18
N ASN A 185 15.15 23.28 -8.13
CA ASN A 185 15.11 24.72 -8.01
C ASN A 185 15.77 25.22 -6.71
N ARG A 186 15.51 24.57 -5.57
CA ARG A 186 16.14 24.91 -4.28
C ARG A 186 17.65 24.69 -4.30
N ASN A 187 18.12 23.57 -4.86
CA ASN A 187 19.55 23.31 -5.01
C ASN A 187 20.23 24.34 -5.92
N THR A 188 19.58 24.75 -7.02
CA THR A 188 20.10 25.79 -7.92
C THR A 188 20.18 27.16 -7.24
N LYS A 189 19.18 27.55 -6.45
CA LYS A 189 19.16 28.85 -5.75
C LYS A 189 20.07 28.92 -4.53
N SER A 190 20.37 27.79 -3.90
CA SER A 190 21.20 27.72 -2.69
C SER A 190 22.22 26.59 -2.79
N PRO A 191 23.19 26.66 -3.71
CA PRO A 191 24.13 25.57 -3.97
C PRO A 191 25.06 25.28 -2.78
N ALA A 192 25.30 26.26 -1.90
CA ALA A 192 26.07 26.09 -0.68
C ALA A 192 25.32 25.33 0.44
N ARG A 193 23.99 25.17 0.32
CA ARG A 193 23.13 24.46 1.28
C ARG A 193 22.05 23.66 0.53
N PRO A 194 22.45 22.65 -0.25
CA PRO A 194 21.52 21.87 -1.03
C PRO A 194 20.59 21.08 -0.10
N VAL A 195 19.33 20.91 -0.49
CA VAL A 195 18.35 20.11 0.26
C VAL A 195 18.69 18.62 0.15
N CYS A 196 19.26 18.21 -0.98
CA CYS A 196 19.81 16.87 -1.20
C CYS A 196 21.01 16.93 -2.15
N TYR A 197 21.89 15.94 -2.11
CA TYR A 197 23.05 15.86 -3.02
C TYR A 197 22.62 15.77 -4.50
N ASN A 198 23.33 16.46 -5.39
CA ASN A 198 22.98 16.50 -6.82
C ASN A 198 23.09 15.12 -7.48
N GLU A 199 23.97 14.26 -6.97
CA GLU A 199 24.14 12.87 -7.39
C GLU A 199 22.85 12.06 -7.15
N ILE A 200 22.12 12.35 -6.07
CA ILE A 200 20.84 11.71 -5.75
C ILE A 200 19.76 12.16 -6.74
N LEU A 201 19.75 13.44 -7.12
CA LEU A 201 18.81 13.96 -8.13
C LEU A 201 19.12 13.44 -9.53
N ALA A 202 20.41 13.28 -9.86
CA ALA A 202 20.84 12.67 -11.11
C ALA A 202 20.45 11.19 -11.17
N ASP A 203 20.65 10.45 -10.07
CA ASP A 203 20.25 9.05 -9.96
C ASP A 203 18.73 8.87 -10.10
N ALA A 204 17.94 9.73 -9.44
CA ALA A 204 16.48 9.72 -9.59
C ALA A 204 16.05 9.93 -11.05
N ALA A 205 16.59 10.94 -11.73
CA ALA A 205 16.27 11.20 -13.14
C ALA A 205 16.74 10.09 -14.09
N LYS A 206 17.83 9.40 -13.76
CA LYS A 206 18.34 8.28 -14.55
C LYS A 206 17.44 7.04 -14.44
N ASN A 207 16.89 6.79 -13.25
CA ASN A 207 16.18 5.54 -12.94
C ASN A 207 14.65 5.64 -13.03
N ALA A 208 14.09 6.86 -13.01
CA ALA A 208 12.66 7.13 -13.17
C ALA A 208 12.36 7.61 -14.60
N ASP A 209 11.95 6.69 -15.47
CA ASP A 209 11.72 6.99 -16.89
C ASP A 209 10.56 8.00 -17.06
N GLY A 210 10.80 9.06 -17.82
CA GLY A 210 9.87 10.18 -17.99
C GLY A 210 9.96 11.29 -16.94
N LEU A 211 10.62 11.10 -15.79
CA LEU A 211 10.68 12.12 -14.72
C LEU A 211 11.26 13.44 -15.23
N LEU A 212 12.38 13.40 -15.95
CA LEU A 212 13.02 14.60 -16.47
C LEU A 212 12.14 15.30 -17.51
N LEU A 213 11.47 14.54 -18.38
CA LEU A 213 10.58 15.09 -19.40
C LEU A 213 9.37 15.77 -18.76
N ASP A 214 8.72 15.12 -17.79
CA ASP A 214 7.60 15.69 -17.04
C ASP A 214 8.01 16.94 -16.28
N THR A 215 9.20 16.92 -15.67
CA THR A 215 9.75 18.08 -14.96
C THR A 215 10.01 19.23 -15.94
N LEU A 216 10.60 18.95 -17.11
CA LEU A 216 10.81 19.95 -18.14
C LEU A 216 9.47 20.51 -18.65
N ASN A 217 8.46 19.67 -18.87
CA ASN A 217 7.14 20.11 -19.29
C ASN A 217 6.47 21.00 -18.24
N LEU A 218 6.52 20.58 -16.97
CA LEU A 218 6.04 21.36 -15.82
C LEU A 218 6.71 22.74 -15.73
N MET A 219 8.01 22.82 -16.05
CA MET A 219 8.80 24.06 -15.99
C MET A 219 8.75 24.89 -17.28
N LYS A 220 8.44 24.29 -18.45
CA LYS A 220 8.49 24.93 -19.79
C LYS A 220 7.14 25.42 -20.32
N TRP A 221 6.02 25.07 -19.70
CA TRP A 221 4.71 25.51 -20.18
C TRP A 221 4.61 27.04 -20.17
N LYS A 222 4.79 27.62 -21.36
CA LYS A 222 4.58 29.04 -21.65
C LYS A 222 3.14 29.38 -21.26
N GLY A 223 2.98 30.10 -20.16
CA GLY A 223 1.67 30.55 -19.66
C GLY A 223 1.14 29.79 -18.45
N THR A 224 1.89 28.85 -17.85
CA THR A 224 1.58 28.35 -16.50
C THR A 224 2.63 28.77 -15.48
N THR A 225 2.14 29.38 -14.40
CA THR A 225 2.91 29.87 -13.25
C THR A 225 3.27 28.75 -12.26
N TYR A 226 3.88 27.63 -12.70
CA TYR A 226 4.36 26.65 -11.71
C TYR A 226 5.45 27.29 -10.84
N ASN A 227 5.08 27.60 -9.60
CA ASN A 227 5.99 28.19 -8.64
C ASN A 227 6.83 27.10 -8.00
N ALA A 228 8.03 26.86 -8.55
CA ALA A 228 8.98 25.88 -8.02
C ALA A 228 9.51 26.21 -6.61
N GLU A 229 9.24 27.40 -6.05
CA GLU A 229 9.48 27.68 -4.62
C GLU A 229 8.45 27.03 -3.70
N TRP A 230 7.26 26.74 -4.22
CA TRP A 230 6.21 26.14 -3.43
C TRP A 230 6.58 24.70 -3.07
N ASP A 231 6.51 24.37 -1.78
CA ASP A 231 6.70 23.00 -1.31
C ASP A 231 5.47 22.16 -1.71
N PRO A 232 5.64 21.14 -2.58
CA PRO A 232 4.52 20.31 -3.03
C PRO A 232 3.83 19.56 -1.87
N ARG A 233 4.53 19.37 -0.74
CA ARG A 233 3.97 18.71 0.44
C ARG A 233 3.00 19.60 1.22
N ASP A 234 2.97 20.89 0.92
CA ASP A 234 2.01 21.86 1.44
C ASP A 234 0.80 22.05 0.52
N ALA A 235 0.72 21.31 -0.58
CA ALA A 235 -0.40 21.40 -1.49
C ALA A 235 -1.74 20.99 -0.85
N SER A 236 -2.81 21.62 -1.33
CA SER A 236 -4.16 21.15 -1.02
C SER A 236 -4.28 19.68 -1.44
N PRO A 237 -4.84 18.80 -0.57
CA PRO A 237 -5.05 17.39 -0.88
C PRO A 237 -5.69 17.16 -2.26
N CYS A 238 -6.59 18.05 -2.66
CA CYS A 238 -7.29 18.02 -3.94
C CYS A 238 -6.37 17.99 -5.18
N LEU A 239 -5.13 18.50 -5.07
CA LEU A 239 -4.15 18.46 -6.17
C LEU A 239 -3.72 17.02 -6.53
N TYR A 240 -3.80 16.11 -5.55
CA TYR A 240 -3.38 14.73 -5.66
C TYR A 240 -4.53 13.73 -5.46
N HIS A 241 -5.78 14.20 -5.47
CA HIS A 241 -6.97 13.36 -5.44
C HIS A 241 -7.54 13.14 -6.82
N HIS A 242 -8.19 11.99 -6.99
CA HIS A 242 -9.00 11.72 -8.16
C HIS A 242 -10.34 12.43 -8.01
N HIS A 243 -10.66 13.26 -9.00
CA HIS A 243 -12.02 13.77 -9.17
C HIS A 243 -12.72 12.89 -10.22
N ALA A 244 -14.06 12.87 -10.24
CA ALA A 244 -14.80 12.12 -11.26
C ALA A 244 -14.27 12.47 -12.67
N LEU A 245 -14.21 11.49 -13.57
CA LEU A 245 -13.60 11.65 -14.89
C LEU A 245 -14.16 12.90 -15.60
N GLY A 246 -13.30 13.87 -15.94
CA GLY A 246 -13.71 15.13 -16.58
C GLY A 246 -14.17 16.25 -15.62
N THR A 247 -14.20 16.03 -14.32
CA THR A 247 -14.48 17.08 -13.33
C THR A 247 -13.19 17.71 -12.82
N LYS A 248 -13.06 19.03 -12.98
CA LYS A 248 -12.04 19.81 -12.25
C LYS A 248 -12.46 19.88 -10.78
N CYS A 249 -11.50 19.82 -9.88
CA CYS A 249 -11.79 20.06 -8.47
C CYS A 249 -12.46 21.43 -8.30
N PRO A 250 -13.64 21.52 -7.66
CA PRO A 250 -14.29 22.81 -7.43
C PRO A 250 -13.46 23.75 -6.55
N ASN A 251 -12.57 23.18 -5.72
CA ASN A 251 -11.73 23.90 -4.76
C ASN A 251 -10.27 24.08 -5.22
N PHE A 252 -9.89 23.57 -6.39
CA PHE A 252 -8.54 23.73 -6.92
C PHE A 252 -8.61 24.10 -8.39
N GLN A 253 -8.46 25.40 -8.65
CA GLN A 253 -8.02 25.89 -9.95
C GLN A 253 -6.50 26.01 -9.88
N GLU A 254 -5.80 25.17 -10.64
CA GLU A 254 -4.40 25.45 -10.97
C GLU A 254 -4.44 26.79 -11.69
N SER A 255 -4.03 27.87 -11.02
CA SER A 255 -3.99 29.20 -11.62
C SER A 255 -3.07 29.11 -12.84
N ALA A 256 -3.63 29.39 -14.02
CA ALA A 256 -2.87 29.53 -15.26
C ALA A 256 -1.83 30.63 -15.07
#